data_AF-A0A1G9QF06-F1
#
_entry.id   AF-A0A1G9QF06-F1
#
_cell.length_a   1.000
_cell.length_b   1.000
_cell.length_c   1.000
_cell.angle_alpha   90.00
_cell.angle_beta   90.00
_cell.angle_gamma   90.00
#
_symmetry.space_group_name_H-M   'P 1'
#
loop_
_entity.id
_entity.type
_entity.pdbx_description
1 polymer ?
#
loop_
_entity_poly.entity_id
_entity_poly.type
_entity_poly.pdbx_seq_one_letter_code
_entity_poly.pdbx_strand_id
1 'polypeptide(L)'
;MLDIGFLELLLIGIVGLLVLGPERLPKAARTLGLWIGKIKRTVSGMQREINAQLEAEELRQKLNDQQKKLDESLGKVKRDVERYAEPNSGTPPKGDATSHADVEETPPTADERLDKALASKARRESVTPEQAAPSSPSSDKDSPSR
;
A
#
# COMPACT_ATOMS: atom_id res chain seq x y z
N MET A 1 -23.89 -9.92 12.77
CA MET A 1 -23.84 -10.16 11.33
C MET A 1 -24.68 -9.06 10.69
N LEU A 2 -24.13 -8.34 9.71
CA LEU A 2 -24.91 -7.36 8.96
C LEU A 2 -25.41 -8.05 7.71
N ASP A 3 -26.48 -8.83 7.86
CA ASP A 3 -27.20 -9.48 6.76
C ASP A 3 -28.06 -8.45 6.00
N ILE A 4 -27.46 -7.32 5.64
CA ILE A 4 -28.07 -6.29 4.79
C ILE A 4 -27.56 -6.54 3.37
N GLY A 5 -28.39 -7.18 2.58
CA GLY A 5 -28.19 -7.33 1.15
C GLY A 5 -28.68 -6.10 0.38
N PHE A 6 -28.47 -6.16 -0.94
CA PHE A 6 -28.98 -5.13 -1.85
C PHE A 6 -30.52 -5.03 -1.80
N LEU A 7 -31.22 -6.15 -1.63
CA LEU A 7 -32.68 -6.18 -1.55
C LEU A 7 -33.20 -5.52 -0.28
N GLU A 8 -32.59 -5.74 0.89
CA GLU A 8 -32.97 -5.05 2.12
C GLU A 8 -32.76 -3.53 2.01
N LEU A 9 -31.64 -3.09 1.42
CA LEU A 9 -31.40 -1.67 1.16
C LEU A 9 -32.46 -1.05 0.24
N LEU A 10 -32.85 -1.76 -0.82
CA LEU A 10 -33.90 -1.31 -1.73
C LEU A 10 -35.25 -1.18 -1.00
N LEU A 11 -35.61 -2.17 -0.18
CA LEU A 11 -36.84 -2.15 0.60
C LEU A 11 -36.88 -0.97 1.59
N ILE A 12 -35.79 -0.75 2.33
CA ILE A 12 -35.66 0.39 3.24
C ILE A 12 -35.71 1.71 2.44
N GLY A 13 -35.11 1.75 1.26
CA GLY A 13 -35.21 2.88 0.34
C GLY A 13 -36.66 3.19 -0.03
N ILE A 14 -37.42 2.19 -0.48
CA ILE A 14 -38.85 2.35 -0.83
C ILE A 14 -39.67 2.81 0.38
N VAL A 15 -39.50 2.19 1.54
CA VAL A 15 -40.20 2.58 2.77
C VAL A 15 -39.82 4.01 3.17
N GLY A 16 -38.54 4.37 3.10
CA GLY A 16 -38.07 5.72 3.36
C GLY A 16 -38.66 6.75 2.38
N LEU A 17 -38.79 6.39 1.10
CA LEU A 17 -39.40 7.23 0.08
C LEU A 17 -40.90 7.44 0.36
N LEU A 18 -41.60 6.43 0.89
CA LEU A 18 -43.01 6.52 1.23
C LEU A 18 -43.25 7.35 2.50
N VAL A 19 -42.45 7.12 3.55
CA VAL A 19 -42.62 7.77 4.86
C VAL A 19 -42.14 9.20 4.85
N LEU A 20 -40.92 9.44 4.35
CA LEU A 20 -40.29 10.74 4.36
C LEU A 20 -40.57 11.53 3.08
N GLY A 21 -40.86 10.83 1.98
CA GLY A 21 -41.06 11.43 0.66
C GLY A 21 -39.77 11.42 -0.19
N PRO A 22 -39.91 11.34 -1.53
CA PRO A 22 -38.78 11.28 -2.46
C PRO A 22 -37.88 12.52 -2.44
N GLU A 23 -38.40 13.67 -2.05
CA GLU A 23 -37.63 14.92 -2.02
C GLU A 23 -36.79 15.08 -0.74
N ARG A 24 -37.14 14.35 0.32
CA ARG A 24 -36.61 14.56 1.68
C ARG A 24 -35.57 13.52 2.06
N LEU A 25 -35.73 12.26 1.62
CA LEU A 25 -34.74 11.20 1.79
C LEU A 25 -33.34 11.59 1.27
N PRO A 26 -33.16 12.09 0.03
CA PRO A 26 -31.84 12.47 -0.46
C PRO A 26 -31.22 13.61 0.36
N LYS A 27 -32.04 14.53 0.89
CA LYS A 27 -31.56 15.59 1.79
C LYS A 27 -31.09 15.01 3.13
N ALA A 28 -31.84 14.09 3.72
CA ALA A 28 -31.49 13.43 4.98
C ALA A 28 -30.21 12.58 4.84
N ALA A 29 -30.10 11.79 3.77
CA ALA A 29 -28.90 10.99 3.49
C ALA A 29 -27.65 11.86 3.32
N ARG A 30 -27.77 13.02 2.64
CA ARG A 30 -26.68 14.00 2.53
C ARG A 30 -26.27 14.52 3.90
N THR A 31 -27.21 14.93 4.74
CA THR A 31 -26.91 15.44 6.10
C THR A 31 -26.23 14.37 6.96
N LEU A 32 -26.78 13.16 6.99
CA LEU A 32 -26.20 12.03 7.72
C LEU A 32 -24.79 11.69 7.19
N GLY A 33 -24.63 11.66 5.87
CA GLY A 33 -23.33 11.42 5.23
C GLY A 33 -22.29 12.47 5.59
N LEU A 34 -22.67 13.75 5.65
CA LEU A 34 -21.79 14.83 6.11
C LEU A 34 -21.39 14.64 7.58
N TRP A 35 -22.33 14.24 8.45
CA TRP A 35 -22.06 14.01 9.87
C TRP A 35 -21.13 12.82 10.09
N ILE A 36 -21.42 11.68 9.46
CA ILE A 36 -20.54 10.50 9.46
C ILE A 36 -19.15 10.87 8.90
N GLY A 37 -19.10 11.65 7.82
CA GLY A 37 -17.85 12.08 7.21
C GLY A 37 -17.01 12.95 8.14
N LYS A 38 -17.63 13.89 8.86
CA LYS A 38 -16.95 14.72 9.86
C LYS A 38 -16.40 13.87 11.01
N ILE A 39 -17.20 12.95 11.55
CA ILE A 39 -16.77 12.03 12.62
C ILE A 39 -15.59 11.19 12.14
N LYS A 40 -15.70 10.56 10.96
CA LYS A 40 -14.62 9.78 10.36
C LYS A 40 -13.33 10.60 10.20
N ARG A 41 -13.44 11.86 9.74
CA ARG A 41 -12.30 12.77 9.59
C ARG A 41 -11.63 13.05 10.93
N THR A 42 -12.40 13.36 11.97
CA THR A 42 -11.87 13.60 13.32
C THR A 42 -11.19 12.36 13.89
N VAL A 43 -11.82 11.19 13.79
CA VAL A 43 -11.22 9.92 14.25
C VAL A 43 -9.94 9.61 13.48
N SER A 44 -9.91 9.83 12.16
CA SER A 44 -8.70 9.62 11.36
C SER A 44 -7.56 10.61 11.70
N GLY A 45 -7.90 11.83 12.12
CA GLY A 45 -6.93 12.82 12.63
C GLY A 45 -6.35 12.39 13.97
N MET A 46 -7.21 11.97 14.91
CA MET A 46 -6.79 11.44 16.21
C MET A 46 -5.93 10.17 16.05
N GLN A 47 -6.31 9.24 15.17
CA GLN A 47 -5.47 8.07 14.86
C GLN A 47 -4.10 8.47 14.32
N ARG A 48 -4.01 9.51 13.48
CA ARG A 48 -2.72 10.01 12.98
C ARG A 48 -1.86 10.61 14.09
N GLU A 49 -2.44 11.38 14.99
CA GLU A 49 -1.73 11.97 16.13
C GLU A 49 -1.32 10.89 17.16
N ILE A 50 -2.20 9.92 17.43
CA ILE A 50 -1.93 8.80 18.33
C ILE A 50 -0.85 7.88 17.74
N ASN A 51 -0.91 7.57 16.45
CA ASN A 51 0.14 6.80 15.78
C ASN A 51 1.46 7.57 15.76
N ALA A 52 1.45 8.90 15.57
CA ALA A 52 2.67 9.70 15.63
C ALA A 52 3.28 9.76 17.04
N GLN A 53 2.46 9.70 18.09
CA GLN A 53 2.93 9.64 19.48
C GLN A 53 3.41 8.25 19.87
N LEU A 54 2.68 7.19 19.47
CA LEU A 54 3.09 5.81 19.69
C LEU A 54 4.33 5.45 18.87
N GLU A 55 4.46 5.90 17.62
CA GLU A 55 5.70 5.75 16.86
C GLU A 55 6.87 6.45 17.56
N ALA A 56 6.66 7.63 18.14
CA ALA A 56 7.73 8.32 18.87
C ALA A 56 8.16 7.58 20.16
N GLU A 57 7.22 6.94 20.88
CA GLU A 57 7.53 6.13 22.06
C GLU A 57 8.15 4.77 21.71
N GLU A 58 7.61 4.06 20.72
CA GLU A 58 8.17 2.80 20.24
C GLU A 58 9.56 3.00 19.61
N LEU A 59 9.78 4.11 18.91
CA LEU A 59 11.08 4.44 18.33
C LEU A 59 12.09 4.80 19.42
N ARG A 60 11.68 5.50 20.49
CA ARG A 60 12.53 5.74 21.67
C ARG A 60 12.92 4.46 22.39
N GLN A 61 12.00 3.50 22.50
CA GLN A 61 12.27 2.22 23.14
C GLN A 61 13.23 1.37 22.29
N LYS A 62 13.02 1.32 20.97
CA LYS A 62 13.95 0.66 20.03
C LYS A 62 15.35 1.27 20.04
N LEU A 63 15.46 2.60 20.13
CA LEU A 63 16.75 3.30 20.23
C LEU A 63 17.47 3.01 21.56
N ASN A 64 16.75 2.99 22.68
CA ASN A 64 17.33 2.61 23.99
C ASN A 64 17.84 1.16 24.01
N ASP A 65 17.07 0.22 23.45
CA ASP A 65 17.47 -1.18 23.37
C ASP A 65 18.69 -1.36 22.44
N GLN A 66 18.76 -0.62 21.33
CA GLN A 66 19.94 -0.59 20.48
C GLN A 66 21.16 -0.01 21.19
N GLN A 67 21.01 1.10 21.93
CA GLN A 67 22.11 1.67 22.71
C GLN A 67 22.65 0.69 23.75
N LYS A 68 21.78 0.01 24.50
CA LYS A 68 22.20 -1.02 25.46
C LYS A 68 22.98 -2.15 24.78
N LYS A 69 22.52 -2.63 23.63
CA LYS A 69 23.22 -3.68 22.87
C LYS A 69 24.57 -3.22 22.34
N LEU A 70 24.67 -1.97 21.88
CA LEU A 70 25.94 -1.38 21.46
C LEU A 70 26.92 -1.27 22.64
N ASP A 71 26.46 -0.77 23.78
CA ASP A 71 27.29 -0.60 24.97
C ASP A 71 27.80 -1.95 25.51
N GLU A 72 26.94 -2.97 25.48
CA GLU A 72 27.32 -4.35 25.82
C GLU A 72 28.32 -4.94 24.82
N SER A 73 28.17 -4.64 23.53
CA SER A 73 29.08 -5.08 22.47
C SER A 73 30.43 -4.37 22.56
N LEU A 74 30.44 -3.07 22.83
CA LEU A 74 31.66 -2.29 23.08
C LEU A 74 32.37 -2.79 24.35
N GLY A 75 31.63 -3.14 25.40
CA GLY A 75 32.19 -3.75 26.61
C GLY A 75 32.82 -5.12 26.36
N LYS A 76 32.25 -5.93 25.44
CA LYS A 76 32.82 -7.21 25.00
C LYS A 76 34.09 -6.99 24.17
N VAL A 77 34.03 -6.11 23.16
CA VAL A 77 35.19 -5.74 22.33
C VAL A 77 36.32 -5.18 23.20
N LYS A 78 36.02 -4.32 24.18
CA LYS A 78 37.02 -3.79 25.09
C LYS A 78 37.66 -4.91 25.94
N ARG A 79 36.87 -5.84 26.46
CA ARG A 79 37.38 -7.02 27.18
C ARG A 79 38.22 -7.93 26.31
N ASP A 80 37.82 -8.14 25.07
CA ASP A 80 38.56 -8.97 24.11
C ASP A 80 39.88 -8.29 23.76
N VAL A 81 39.87 -6.99 23.44
CA VAL A 81 41.08 -6.19 23.21
C VAL A 81 41.99 -6.19 24.44
N GLU A 82 41.45 -6.08 25.65
CA GLU A 82 42.23 -6.11 26.88
C GLU A 82 42.84 -7.50 27.14
N ARG A 83 42.13 -8.58 26.79
CA ARG A 83 42.70 -9.95 26.76
C ARG A 83 43.80 -10.14 25.72
N TYR A 84 43.75 -9.44 24.60
CA TYR A 84 44.81 -9.46 23.59
C TYR A 84 45.94 -8.48 23.90
N ALA A 85 45.68 -7.45 24.72
CA ALA A 85 46.64 -6.45 25.15
C ALA A 85 47.40 -6.84 26.42
N GLU A 86 46.92 -7.83 27.20
CA GLU A 86 47.76 -8.50 28.20
C GLU A 86 48.83 -9.33 27.48
N PRO A 87 50.13 -8.96 27.59
CA PRO A 87 51.17 -9.68 26.91
C PRO A 87 51.45 -10.97 27.70
N ASN A 88 51.57 -12.07 26.98
CA ASN A 88 52.13 -13.37 27.40
C ASN A 88 51.10 -14.49 27.66
N SER A 89 50.62 -15.14 26.59
CA SER A 89 50.52 -16.61 26.47
C SER A 89 50.05 -16.97 25.05
N GLY A 90 50.96 -17.55 24.27
CA GLY A 90 50.82 -17.68 22.82
C GLY A 90 49.89 -18.79 22.32
N THR A 91 49.47 -18.65 21.06
CA THR A 91 49.58 -19.61 19.94
C THR A 91 48.67 -19.14 18.80
N PRO A 92 49.17 -18.85 17.58
CA PRO A 92 48.32 -18.50 16.44
C PRO A 92 47.88 -19.77 15.69
N PRO A 93 46.59 -19.92 15.29
CA PRO A 93 46.25 -20.85 14.24
C PRO A 93 46.56 -20.20 12.89
N LYS A 94 47.44 -20.90 12.17
CA LYS A 94 47.84 -20.69 10.78
C LYS A 94 46.72 -21.19 9.85
N GLY A 95 46.48 -20.48 8.75
CA GLY A 95 45.79 -21.00 7.56
C GLY A 95 44.92 -19.94 6.89
N ASP A 96 44.91 -19.72 5.59
CA ASP A 96 45.77 -20.11 4.47
C ASP A 96 45.36 -19.15 3.34
N ALA A 97 46.33 -18.60 2.62
CA ALA A 97 46.07 -17.88 1.39
C ALA A 97 45.90 -18.91 0.27
N THR A 98 44.80 -18.87 -0.50
CA THR A 98 44.81 -18.79 -1.98
C THR A 98 43.42 -19.00 -2.62
N SER A 99 43.14 -18.13 -3.61
CA SER A 99 42.50 -18.42 -4.91
C SER A 99 41.02 -18.80 -4.97
N HIS A 100 40.19 -18.00 -5.65
CA HIS A 100 39.78 -18.24 -7.05
C HIS A 100 38.80 -17.16 -7.53
N ALA A 101 39.01 -16.72 -8.76
CA ALA A 101 38.21 -15.77 -9.53
C ALA A 101 36.96 -16.43 -10.16
N ASP A 102 36.04 -15.56 -10.59
CA ASP A 102 34.96 -15.73 -11.57
C ASP A 102 33.73 -16.59 -11.22
N VAL A 103 32.58 -15.92 -10.95
CA VAL A 103 31.34 -16.06 -11.74
C VAL A 103 30.56 -14.74 -11.71
N GLU A 104 30.40 -14.22 -12.92
CA GLU A 104 29.51 -13.17 -13.42
C GLU A 104 28.02 -13.46 -13.15
N GLU A 105 27.30 -12.55 -12.50
CA GLU A 105 25.90 -12.21 -12.84
C GLU A 105 25.54 -10.85 -12.23
N THR A 106 25.50 -9.81 -13.06
CA THR A 106 25.12 -8.46 -12.62
C THR A 106 23.59 -8.37 -12.64
N PRO A 107 22.91 -8.06 -11.53
CA PRO A 107 21.45 -7.88 -11.54
C PRO A 107 21.08 -6.64 -12.39
N PRO A 108 19.99 -6.68 -13.17
CA PRO A 108 19.60 -5.54 -14.01
C PRO A 108 19.31 -4.31 -13.14
N THR A 109 19.96 -3.20 -13.49
CA THR A 109 19.86 -1.92 -12.79
C THR A 109 18.43 -1.36 -12.86
N ALA A 110 18.08 -0.56 -11.85
CA ALA A 110 16.72 -0.04 -11.65
C ALA A 110 16.19 0.77 -12.85
N ASP A 111 17.09 1.33 -13.66
CA ASP A 111 16.76 2.10 -14.87
C ASP A 111 16.07 1.24 -15.94
N GLU A 112 16.54 0.02 -16.21
CA GLU A 112 15.90 -0.88 -17.20
C GLU A 112 14.49 -1.30 -16.79
N ARG A 113 14.21 -1.33 -15.48
CA ARG A 113 12.87 -1.65 -14.96
C ARG A 113 11.88 -0.50 -15.17
N LEU A 114 12.36 0.74 -15.12
CA LEU A 114 11.54 1.93 -15.35
C LEU A 114 11.17 2.05 -16.83
N ASP A 115 12.11 1.81 -17.74
CA ASP A 115 11.85 1.85 -19.20
C ASP A 115 10.85 0.78 -19.63
N LYS A 116 10.95 -0.44 -19.07
CA LYS A 116 10.01 -1.53 -19.34
C LYS A 116 8.61 -1.25 -18.77
N ALA A 117 8.52 -0.55 -17.63
CA ALA A 117 7.25 -0.11 -17.04
C ALA A 117 6.58 1.00 -17.86
N LEU A 118 7.37 1.92 -18.43
CA LEU A 118 6.87 3.00 -19.30
C LEU A 118 6.37 2.45 -20.65
N ALA A 119 7.11 1.51 -21.25
CA ALA A 119 6.71 0.86 -22.51
C ALA A 119 5.41 0.04 -22.39
N SER A 120 5.21 -0.64 -21.26
CA SER A 120 3.98 -1.42 -21.02
C SER A 120 2.74 -0.55 -20.74
N LYS A 121 2.93 0.68 -20.26
CA LYS A 121 1.83 1.64 -20.05
C LYS A 121 1.35 2.28 -21.36
N ALA A 122 2.26 2.60 -22.28
CA ALA A 122 1.92 3.14 -23.60
C ALA A 122 1.09 2.16 -24.47
N ARG A 123 1.29 0.85 -24.31
CA ARG A 123 0.55 -0.17 -25.08
C ARG A 123 -0.88 -0.45 -24.56
N ARG A 124 -1.21 0.00 -23.35
CA ARG A 124 -2.55 -0.19 -22.75
C ARG A 124 -3.56 0.89 -23.15
N GLU A 125 -3.11 2.01 -23.71
CA GLU A 125 -3.97 3.14 -24.06
C GLU A 125 -4.52 3.06 -25.52
N SER A 126 -4.03 2.11 -26.33
CA SER A 126 -4.44 1.93 -27.73
C SER A 126 -5.23 0.63 -27.98
N VAL A 127 -6.12 0.24 -27.07
CA VAL A 127 -7.07 -0.86 -27.31
C VAL A 127 -8.49 -0.35 -27.13
N THR A 128 -9.03 0.23 -28.20
CA THR A 128 -10.47 0.43 -28.41
C THR A 128 -11.14 -0.95 -28.40
N PRO A 129 -12.13 -1.23 -27.53
CA PRO A 129 -12.96 -2.41 -27.67
C PRO A 129 -13.95 -2.16 -28.81
N GLU A 130 -13.70 -2.82 -29.93
CA GLU A 130 -14.71 -3.10 -30.94
C GLU A 130 -15.82 -3.97 -30.33
N GLN A 131 -17.06 -3.74 -30.80
CA GLN A 131 -18.17 -4.69 -30.92
C GLN A 131 -19.40 -4.48 -30.02
N ALA A 132 -20.46 -3.92 -30.63
CA ALA A 132 -21.85 -4.36 -30.43
C ALA A 132 -22.74 -3.84 -31.58
N ALA A 133 -23.00 -4.69 -32.58
CA ALA A 133 -24.20 -4.59 -33.40
C ALA A 133 -25.43 -4.93 -32.54
N PRO A 134 -26.63 -4.41 -32.87
CA PRO A 134 -27.61 -5.35 -33.41
C PRO A 134 -28.56 -4.76 -34.48
N SER A 135 -28.83 -5.60 -35.49
CA SER A 135 -30.11 -5.83 -36.18
C SER A 135 -31.02 -4.65 -36.58
N SER A 136 -31.26 -4.54 -37.89
CA SER A 136 -32.46 -3.95 -38.52
C SER A 136 -33.76 -4.61 -37.99
N PRO A 137 -34.93 -3.92 -38.06
CA PRO A 137 -35.76 -4.08 -39.27
C PRO A 137 -36.59 -2.85 -39.71
N SER A 138 -37.11 -2.99 -40.93
CA SER A 138 -38.32 -2.41 -41.56
C SER A 138 -38.38 -0.94 -42.03
N SER A 139 -38.42 -0.83 -43.37
CA SER A 139 -39.48 -0.20 -44.20
C SER A 139 -39.80 1.29 -44.09
N ASP A 140 -39.45 2.05 -45.14
CA ASP A 140 -40.35 2.81 -46.04
C ASP A 140 -39.46 3.80 -46.84
N LYS A 141 -39.21 3.54 -48.14
CA LYS A 141 -39.97 4.09 -49.28
C LYS A 141 -39.82 5.60 -49.42
N ASP A 142 -38.81 6.05 -50.19
CA ASP A 142 -39.06 6.91 -51.36
C ASP A 142 -37.79 7.11 -52.22
N SER A 143 -37.98 6.92 -53.52
CA SER A 143 -37.15 7.45 -54.62
C SER A 143 -37.54 8.93 -54.87
N PRO A 144 -36.91 9.72 -55.76
CA PRO A 144 -35.94 9.35 -56.79
C PRO A 144 -34.69 10.24 -56.93
N SER A 145 -33.78 9.67 -57.73
CA SER A 145 -32.52 10.20 -58.25
C SER A 145 -32.67 11.44 -59.15
N ARG A 146 -31.58 12.21 -59.20
CA ARG A 146 -31.23 13.09 -60.33
C ARG A 146 -29.82 12.71 -60.81
#